data_AF-A0A7X6ZC53-F1
#
_entry.id   AF-A0A7X6ZC53-F1
#
_cell.length_a   1.000
_cell.length_b   1.000
_cell.length_c   1.000
_cell.angle_alpha   90.00
_cell.angle_beta   90.00
_cell.angle_gamma   90.00
#
_symmetry.space_group_name_H-M   'P 1'
#
loop_
_entity.id
_entity.type
_entity.pdbx_description
1 polymer ?
#
loop_
_entity_poly.entity_id
_entity_poly.type
_entity_poly.pdbx_seq_one_letter_code
_entity_poly.pdbx_strand_id
1 'polypeptide(L)'
;MEILSYLNEQGKKGEILHGSPEEIATRLRTLIRVAQTRTRLRGMRLGVTGESDWLISRPVDAELLRQRSGMELIHLPMAEVMEEIDRKTYE
;
A
#
# COMPACT_ATOMS: atom_id res chain seq x y z
N MET A 1 25.52 6.58 16.81
CA MET A 1 24.94 7.14 15.57
C MET A 1 25.60 6.57 14.30
N GLU A 2 26.80 6.01 14.38
CA GLU A 2 27.54 5.54 13.20
C GLU A 2 26.81 4.49 12.35
N ILE A 3 26.08 3.55 12.97
CA ILE A 3 25.28 2.55 12.24
C ILE A 3 24.16 3.21 11.41
N LEU A 4 23.46 4.22 11.95
CA LEU A 4 22.41 4.90 11.21
C LEU A 4 23.00 5.74 10.06
N SER A 5 24.12 6.41 10.30
CA SER A 5 24.85 7.14 9.25
C SER A 5 25.28 6.21 8.12
N TYR A 6 25.88 5.06 8.46
CA TYR A 6 26.28 4.04 7.50
C TYR A 6 25.08 3.51 6.69
N LEU A 7 23.94 3.25 7.33
CA LEU A 7 22.73 2.82 6.64
C LEU A 7 22.22 3.88 5.65
N ASN A 8 22.21 5.15 6.06
CA ASN A 8 21.79 6.26 5.21
C ASN A 8 22.72 6.44 4.00
N GLU A 9 24.03 6.31 4.17
CA GLU A 9 25.02 6.34 3.07
C GLU A 9 24.77 5.24 2.04
N GLN A 10 24.24 4.09 2.47
CA GLN A 10 23.85 2.98 1.60
C GLN A 10 22.42 3.12 1.03
N GLY A 11 21.78 4.29 1.20
CA GLY A 11 20.40 4.54 0.75
C GLY A 11 19.33 3.79 1.55
N LYS A 12 19.69 3.16 2.66
CA LYS A 12 18.75 2.46 3.55
C LYS A 12 18.19 3.43 4.57
N LYS A 13 16.91 3.30 4.88
CA LYS A 13 16.25 4.08 5.93
C LYS A 13 16.29 3.31 7.25
N GLY A 14 16.64 3.98 8.33
CA GLY A 14 16.60 3.44 9.69
C GLY A 14 16.00 4.44 10.67
N GLU A 15 15.57 3.94 11.83
CA GLU A 15 15.07 4.74 12.94
C GLU A 15 15.73 4.25 14.22
N ILE A 16 16.25 5.17 15.05
CA ILE A 16 16.80 4.83 16.36
C ILE A 16 15.66 4.89 17.37
N LEU A 17 15.41 3.77 18.04
CA LEU A 17 14.46 3.70 19.15
C LEU A 17 15.19 4.03 20.46
N HIS A 18 14.66 5.00 21.19
CA HIS A 18 15.18 5.43 22.49
C HIS A 18 14.02 5.92 23.37
N GLY A 19 14.28 6.08 24.67
CA GLY A 19 13.25 6.43 25.66
C GLY A 19 13.03 5.30 26.66
N SER A 20 11.87 5.31 27.31
CA SER A 20 11.49 4.26 28.24
C SER A 20 11.18 2.94 27.51
N PRO A 21 11.24 1.79 28.19
CA PRO A 21 10.81 0.51 27.63
C PRO A 21 9.38 0.56 27.05
N GLU A 22 8.46 1.29 27.69
CA GLU A 22 7.06 1.42 27.28
C GLU A 22 6.92 2.24 25.98
N GLU A 23 7.70 3.32 25.84
CA GLU A 23 7.76 4.15 24.64
C GLU A 23 8.31 3.34 23.46
N ILE A 24 9.43 2.64 23.68
CA ILE A 24 10.06 1.77 22.69
C ILE A 24 9.09 0.66 22.26
N ALA A 25 8.43 -0.01 23.21
CA ALA A 25 7.47 -1.07 22.91
C ALA A 25 6.29 -0.56 22.07
N THR A 26 5.79 0.65 22.37
CA THR A 26 4.70 1.28 21.62
C THR A 26 5.11 1.60 20.19
N ARG A 27 6.30 2.17 20.01
CA ARG A 27 6.84 2.46 18.68
C ARG A 27 7.09 1.19 17.88
N LEU A 28 7.69 0.17 18.51
CA LEU A 28 7.98 -1.11 17.88
C LEU A 28 6.72 -1.82 17.38
N ARG A 29 5.63 -1.83 18.16
CA ARG A 29 4.34 -2.40 17.72
C ARG A 29 3.81 -1.73 16.45
N THR A 30 3.93 -0.41 16.37
CA THR A 30 3.53 0.34 15.18
C THR A 30 4.39 -0.04 13.97
N LEU A 31 5.71 -0.10 14.14
CA LEU A 31 6.63 -0.49 13.07
C LEU A 31 6.37 -1.91 12.55
N ILE A 32 6.15 -2.87 13.45
CA ILE A 32 5.80 -4.25 13.09
C ILE A 32 4.49 -4.28 12.30
N ARG A 33 3.45 -3.58 12.77
CA ARG A 33 2.15 -3.54 12.09
C ARG A 33 2.29 -2.96 10.68
N VAL A 34 3.02 -1.85 10.52
CA VAL A 34 3.28 -1.23 9.21
C VAL A 34 4.05 -2.20 8.30
N ALA A 35 5.09 -2.85 8.80
CA ALA A 35 5.87 -3.82 8.04
C ALA A 35 5.01 -5.01 7.56
N GLN A 36 4.17 -5.55 8.44
CA GLN A 36 3.24 -6.62 8.11
C GLN A 36 2.21 -6.17 7.06
N THR A 37 1.62 -4.98 7.22
CA THR A 37 0.69 -4.42 6.24
C THR A 37 1.35 -4.24 4.88
N ARG A 38 2.56 -3.69 4.81
CA ARG A 38 3.29 -3.53 3.54
C ARG A 38 3.54 -4.87 2.85
N THR A 39 3.92 -5.89 3.62
CA THR A 39 4.09 -7.25 3.07
C THR A 39 2.78 -7.84 2.55
N ARG A 40 1.66 -7.60 3.25
CA ARG A 40 0.33 -8.06 2.81
C ARG A 40 -0.16 -7.35 1.54
N LEU A 41 0.07 -6.04 1.43
CA LEU A 41 -0.34 -5.25 0.27
C LEU A 41 0.47 -5.58 -0.98
N ARG A 42 1.73 -5.99 -0.82
CA ARG A 42 2.60 -6.34 -1.94
C ARG A 42 2.01 -7.51 -2.73
N GLY A 43 1.72 -7.29 -4.01
CA GLY A 43 1.11 -8.27 -4.92
C GLY A 43 -0.42 -8.33 -4.85
N MET A 44 -1.09 -7.52 -4.02
CA MET A 44 -2.54 -7.39 -4.09
C MET A 44 -2.97 -6.63 -5.33
N ARG A 45 -4.10 -7.02 -5.92
CA ARG A 45 -4.70 -6.40 -7.09
C ARG A 45 -5.85 -5.48 -6.66
N LEU A 46 -5.77 -4.21 -6.99
CA LEU A 46 -6.82 -3.21 -6.75
C LEU A 46 -7.61 -2.99 -8.03
N GLY A 47 -8.85 -3.49 -8.06
CA GLY A 47 -9.79 -3.23 -9.15
C GLY A 47 -10.33 -1.80 -9.10
N VAL A 48 -10.32 -1.11 -10.23
CA VAL A 48 -10.94 0.22 -10.39
C VAL A 48 -11.91 0.21 -11.56
N THR A 49 -13.12 0.74 -11.34
CA THR A 49 -14.19 0.76 -12.32
C THR A 49 -14.38 2.18 -12.88
N GLY A 50 -13.81 2.42 -14.06
CA GLY A 50 -13.93 3.69 -14.76
C GLY A 50 -13.30 4.90 -14.04
N GLU A 51 -13.29 6.03 -14.73
CA GLU A 51 -13.05 7.36 -14.15
C GLU A 51 -14.39 8.08 -14.11
N SER A 52 -14.70 8.74 -13.00
CA SER A 52 -15.93 9.53 -12.90
C SER A 52 -15.66 10.95 -13.38
N ASP A 53 -16.43 11.43 -14.36
CA ASP A 53 -16.29 12.79 -14.92
C ASP A 53 -16.43 13.92 -13.87
N TRP A 54 -17.05 13.63 -12.72
CA TRP A 54 -17.28 14.59 -11.64
C TRP A 54 -16.24 14.52 -10.51
N LEU A 55 -15.35 13.53 -10.49
CA LEU A 55 -14.33 13.37 -9.46
C LEU A 55 -13.12 14.24 -9.79
N ILE A 56 -12.77 15.14 -8.87
CA ILE A 56 -11.58 16.02 -8.96
C ILE A 56 -10.27 15.19 -8.95
N SER A 57 -10.34 13.90 -8.60
CA SER A 57 -9.21 12.99 -8.69
C SER A 57 -8.94 12.60 -10.14
N ARG A 58 -7.87 13.19 -10.67
CA ARG A 58 -7.14 12.74 -11.87
C ARG A 58 -6.97 11.21 -11.95
N PRO A 59 -6.68 10.66 -13.15
CA PRO A 59 -6.40 9.24 -13.37
C PRO A 59 -5.54 8.63 -12.27
N VAL A 60 -5.91 7.44 -11.82
CA VAL A 60 -5.19 6.72 -10.77
C VAL A 60 -3.80 6.34 -11.28
N ASP A 61 -2.76 6.90 -10.66
CA ASP A 61 -1.37 6.60 -11.02
C ASP A 61 -0.98 5.20 -10.53
N ALA A 62 -1.08 4.23 -11.44
CA ALA A 62 -0.74 2.84 -11.20
C ALA A 62 0.73 2.63 -10.84
N GLU A 63 1.63 3.47 -11.37
CA GLU A 63 3.05 3.40 -11.10
C GLU A 63 3.33 3.87 -9.66
N LEU A 64 2.74 5.00 -9.26
CA LEU A 64 2.84 5.50 -7.89
C LEU A 64 2.26 4.50 -6.88
N LEU A 65 1.12 3.86 -7.18
CA LEU A 65 0.55 2.80 -6.35
C LEU A 65 1.54 1.65 -6.20
N ARG A 66 2.07 1.12 -7.31
CA ARG A 66 3.02 0.00 -7.30
C ARG A 66 4.28 0.33 -6.51
N GLN A 67 4.84 1.52 -6.69
CA GLN A 67 6.05 1.95 -5.98
C GLN A 67 5.83 2.10 -4.47
N ARG A 68 4.65 2.57 -4.03
CA ARG A 68 4.38 2.87 -2.62
C ARG A 68 3.91 1.65 -1.83
N SER A 69 3.03 0.83 -2.41
CA SER A 69 2.41 -0.31 -1.72
C SER A 69 2.81 -1.67 -2.27
N GLY A 70 3.38 -1.72 -3.48
CA GLY A 70 3.62 -2.98 -4.19
C GLY A 70 2.36 -3.61 -4.77
N MET A 71 1.22 -2.90 -4.77
CA MET A 71 -0.04 -3.36 -5.35
C MET A 71 -0.07 -3.14 -6.86
N GLU A 72 -0.92 -3.90 -7.53
CA GLU A 72 -1.21 -3.76 -8.95
C GLU A 72 -2.58 -3.12 -9.14
N LEU A 73 -2.65 -2.07 -9.95
CA LEU A 73 -3.93 -1.48 -10.35
C LEU A 73 -4.49 -2.25 -11.54
N ILE A 74 -5.74 -2.72 -11.42
CA ILE A 74 -6.44 -3.43 -12.49
C ILE A 74 -7.66 -2.60 -12.88
N HIS A 75 -7.69 -2.15 -14.13
CA HIS A 75 -8.88 -1.50 -14.66
C HIS A 75 -9.92 -2.56 -15.00
N LEU A 76 -11.10 -2.47 -14.39
CA LEU A 76 -12.23 -3.35 -14.63
C LEU A 76 -13.35 -2.52 -15.26
N PRO A 77 -13.65 -2.69 -16.55
CA PRO A 77 -14.74 -1.98 -17.19
C PRO A 77 -16.05 -2.24 -16.44
N MET A 78 -16.85 -1.18 -16.22
CA MET A 78 -18.15 -1.33 -15.55
C MET A 78 -19.06 -2.34 -16.28
N ALA A 79 -18.96 -2.42 -17.61
CA ALA A 79 -19.70 -3.39 -18.41
C ALA A 79 -19.39 -4.85 -18.01
N GLU A 80 -18.12 -5.19 -17.76
CA GLU A 80 -17.70 -6.53 -17.31
C GLU A 80 -18.30 -6.87 -15.95
N VAL A 81 -18.27 -5.89 -15.02
CA VAL A 81 -18.88 -6.04 -13.70
C VAL A 81 -20.38 -6.27 -13.79
N MET A 82 -21.07 -5.52 -14.65
CA MET A 82 -22.52 -5.67 -14.88
C MET A 82 -22.87 -7.01 -15.52
N GLU A 83 -22.07 -7.49 -16.48
CA GLU A 83 -22.28 -8.79 -17.11
C GLU A 83 -22.13 -9.94 -16.08
N GLU A 84 -21.12 -9.88 -15.22
CA GLU A 84 -20.95 -10.86 -14.15
C GLU A 84 -22.07 -10.78 -13.12
N ILE A 85 -22.61 -9.59 -12.83
CA ILE A 85 -23.84 -9.45 -12.03
C ILE A 85 -25.00 -10.15 -12.73
N ASP A 86 -25.25 -9.94 -14.01
CA ASP A 86 -26.40 -10.55 -14.69
C ASP A 86 -26.35 -12.09 -14.74
N ARG A 87 -25.15 -12.66 -14.70
CA ARG A 87 -24.93 -14.12 -14.67
C ARG A 87 -25.40 -14.81 -13.40
N LYS A 88 -25.60 -14.08 -12.29
CA LYS A 88 -26.08 -14.62 -10.98
C LYS A 88 -25.26 -15.81 -10.48
N THR A 89 -23.97 -15.82 -10.76
CA THR A 89 -23.01 -16.90 -10.40
C THR A 89 -22.35 -16.70 -9.04
N TYR A 90 -22.73 -15.66 -8.31
CA TYR A 90 -22.23 -15.37 -6.96
C TYR A 90 -22.95 -16.28 -5.95
N GLU A 91 -22.16 -17.07 -5.21
CA GLU A 91 -22.60 -17.90 -4.06
C GLU A 91 -22.93 -17.08 -2.81
#